data_AF-A0A0Q8N056-F1
#
_entry.id   AF-A0A0Q8N056-F1
#
_cell.length_a   1.000
_cell.length_b   1.000
_cell.length_c   1.000
_cell.angle_alpha   90.00
_cell.angle_beta   90.00
_cell.angle_gamma   90.00
#
_symmetry.space_group_name_H-M   'P 1'
#
loop_
_entity.id
_entity.type
_entity.pdbx_description
1 polymer ?
#
loop_
_entity_poly.entity_id
_entity_poly.type
_entity_poly.pdbx_seq_one_letter_code
_entity_poly.pdbx_strand_id
1 'polypeptide(L)'
;MRDRLFFPLLAALAVAMVALAAVWPQGLGDRSPPPFGHTPIQQTAAVKAAMQRETKASEQRLNAARNAVADAQTQAISPTK
;
A
#
# COMPACT_ATOMS: atom_id res chain seq x y z
N MET A 1 -30.07 -25.92 8.22
CA MET A 1 -28.63 -25.60 8.33
C MET A 1 -28.26 -24.53 7.32
N ARG A 2 -28.58 -23.27 7.62
CA ARG A 2 -28.27 -22.12 6.75
C ARG A 2 -26.80 -21.72 6.83
N ASP A 3 -26.15 -22.06 7.95
CA ASP A 3 -24.74 -21.76 8.22
C ASP A 3 -23.80 -22.39 7.21
N ARG A 4 -24.15 -23.58 6.70
CA ARG A 4 -23.41 -24.27 5.63
C ARG A 4 -23.43 -23.54 4.28
N LEU A 5 -24.35 -22.60 4.07
CA LEU A 5 -24.36 -21.69 2.91
C LEU A 5 -23.84 -20.30 3.26
N PHE A 6 -24.15 -19.81 4.47
CA PHE A 6 -23.83 -18.46 4.90
C PHE A 6 -22.32 -18.20 4.94
N PHE A 7 -21.55 -19.08 5.60
CA PHE A 7 -20.11 -18.91 5.72
C PHE A 7 -19.35 -19.02 4.38
N PRO A 8 -19.65 -19.98 3.47
CA PRO A 8 -18.99 -19.99 2.17
C PRO A 8 -19.40 -18.80 1.29
N LEU A 9 -20.64 -18.30 1.38
CA LEU A 9 -21.03 -17.06 0.70
C LEU A 9 -20.25 -15.85 1.23
N LEU A 10 -20.07 -15.76 2.54
CA LEU A 10 -19.29 -14.69 3.16
C LEU A 10 -17.81 -14.76 2.72
N ALA A 11 -17.23 -15.96 2.65
CA ALA A 11 -15.88 -16.17 2.16
C ALA A 11 -15.75 -15.78 0.68
N ALA A 12 -16.71 -16.17 -0.17
CA ALA A 12 -16.74 -15.78 -1.57
C ALA A 12 -16.86 -14.26 -1.73
N LEU A 13 -17.68 -13.61 -0.91
CA LEU A 13 -17.82 -12.16 -0.90
C LEU A 13 -16.50 -11.48 -0.50
N ALA A 14 -15.82 -11.97 0.54
CA ALA A 14 -14.53 -11.43 0.96
C ALA A 14 -13.48 -11.53 -0.16
N VAL A 15 -13.39 -12.69 -0.83
CA VAL A 15 -12.51 -12.87 -1.99
C VAL A 15 -12.86 -11.90 -3.12
N ALA A 16 -14.16 -11.71 -3.40
CA ALA A 16 -14.62 -10.77 -4.41
C ALA A 16 -14.22 -9.31 -4.07
N MET A 17 -14.31 -8.91 -2.80
CA MET A 17 -13.87 -7.58 -2.36
C MET A 17 -12.36 -7.38 -2.50
N VAL A 18 -11.56 -8.39 -2.15
CA VAL A 18 -10.09 -8.34 -2.34
C VAL A 18 -9.74 -8.26 -3.82
N ALA A 19 -10.39 -9.07 -4.66
CA ALA A 19 -10.20 -9.04 -6.10
C ALA A 19 -10.55 -7.67 -6.70
N LEU A 20 -11.65 -7.05 -6.25
CA LEU A 20 -12.05 -5.71 -6.69
C LEU A 20 -11.05 -4.63 -6.24
N ALA A 21 -10.53 -4.73 -5.01
CA ALA A 21 -9.49 -3.82 -4.53
C ALA A 21 -8.19 -3.94 -5.35
N ALA A 22 -7.85 -5.13 -5.81
CA ALA A 22 -6.68 -5.37 -6.67
C ALA A 22 -6.82 -4.79 -8.09
N VAL A 23 -8.02 -4.43 -8.54
CA VAL A 23 -8.26 -3.75 -9.83
C VAL A 23 -7.77 -2.29 -9.81
N TRP A 24 -7.63 -1.68 -8.64
CA TRP A 24 -6.98 -0.37 -8.56
C TRP A 24 -5.48 -0.48 -8.80
N PRO A 25 -4.86 0.51 -9.46
CA PRO A 25 -3.45 0.50 -9.74
C PRO A 25 -2.67 0.54 -8.43
N GLN A 26 -1.87 -0.50 -8.20
CA GLN A 26 -1.03 -0.65 -6.99
C GLN A 26 0.25 0.21 -7.04
N GLY A 27 0.27 1.25 -7.88
CA GLY A 27 1.44 2.07 -8.16
C GLY A 27 1.06 3.47 -8.65
N LEU A 28 1.90 4.45 -8.29
CA LEU A 28 1.70 5.84 -8.66
C LEU A 28 1.76 6.02 -10.19
N GLY A 29 0.62 6.42 -10.79
CA GLY A 29 0.50 6.67 -12.23
C GLY A 29 0.23 5.43 -13.09
N ASP A 30 0.09 4.25 -12.49
CA ASP A 30 -0.28 3.04 -13.24
C ASP A 30 -1.77 3.04 -13.61
N ARG A 31 -2.09 2.39 -14.72
CA ARG A 31 -3.48 2.27 -15.22
C ARG A 31 -4.16 1.08 -14.56
N SER A 32 -5.43 1.24 -14.19
CA SER A 32 -6.30 0.10 -13.86
C SER A 32 -6.35 -0.90 -15.02
N PRO A 33 -6.44 -2.22 -14.75
CA PRO A 33 -6.61 -3.23 -15.79
C PRO A 33 -7.93 -3.03 -16.56
N PRO A 34 -7.99 -3.29 -17.88
CA PRO A 34 -9.23 -3.28 -18.64
C PRO A 34 -10.30 -4.22 -18.06
N PRO A 35 -11.60 -3.89 -18.09
CA PRO A 35 -12.23 -2.73 -18.73
C PRO A 35 -12.21 -1.44 -17.89
N PHE A 36 -11.55 -1.42 -16.72
CA PHE A 36 -11.54 -0.28 -15.82
C PHE A 36 -10.43 0.71 -16.17
N GLY A 37 -10.69 2.01 -16.03
CA GLY A 37 -9.68 3.08 -16.16
C GLY A 37 -9.36 3.53 -17.60
N HIS A 38 -9.09 4.83 -17.73
CA HIS A 38 -8.61 5.48 -18.96
C HIS A 38 -7.09 5.62 -18.94
N THR A 39 -6.46 5.81 -20.10
CA THR A 39 -5.01 6.06 -20.21
C THR A 39 -4.63 7.32 -19.42
N PRO A 40 -3.86 7.20 -18.33
CA PRO A 40 -3.45 8.34 -17.53
C PRO A 40 -2.47 9.24 -18.29
N ILE A 41 -2.65 10.55 -18.20
CA ILE A 41 -1.74 11.55 -18.79
C ILE A 41 -0.33 11.46 -18.17
N GLN A 42 -0.22 10.97 -16.93
CA GLN A 42 1.04 10.85 -16.19
C GLN A 42 1.88 9.60 -16.53
N GLN A 43 1.55 8.82 -17.55
CA GLN A 43 2.33 7.62 -17.93
C GLN A 43 3.64 7.92 -18.67
N THR A 44 4.03 9.18 -18.84
CA THR A 44 5.34 9.48 -19.44
C THR A 44 6.46 8.95 -18.54
N ALA A 45 7.48 8.33 -19.15
CA ALA A 45 8.59 7.72 -18.43
C ALA A 45 9.29 8.73 -17.50
N ALA A 46 9.36 10.01 -17.90
CA ALA A 46 9.91 11.09 -17.11
C ALA A 46 9.11 11.36 -15.82
N VAL A 47 7.78 11.40 -15.89
CA VAL A 47 6.92 11.66 -14.72
C VAL A 47 6.93 10.46 -13.77
N LYS A 48 6.88 9.23 -14.29
CA LYS A 48 6.98 8.02 -13.46
C LYS A 48 8.32 7.95 -12.72
N ALA A 49 9.43 8.30 -13.39
CA ALA A 49 10.75 8.35 -12.77
C ALA A 49 10.86 9.43 -11.67
N ALA A 50 10.29 10.62 -11.91
CA ALA A 50 10.26 11.70 -10.91
C ALA A 50 9.48 11.28 -9.66
N MET A 51 8.29 10.72 -9.86
CA MET A 51 7.41 10.23 -8.80
C MET A 51 8.05 9.11 -7.96
N GLN A 52 8.74 8.17 -8.61
CA GLN A 52 9.49 7.11 -7.91
C GLN A 52 10.63 7.68 -7.05
N ARG A 53 11.33 8.72 -7.52
CA ARG A 53 12.40 9.37 -6.75
C ARG A 53 11.85 10.07 -5.52
N GLU A 54 10.74 10.78 -5.65
CA GLU A 54 10.07 11.44 -4.52
C GLU A 54 9.57 10.44 -3.49
N THR A 55 8.98 9.33 -3.94
CA THR A 55 8.50 8.25 -3.07
C THR A 55 9.66 7.64 -2.28
N LYS A 56 10.76 7.28 -2.95
CA LYS A 56 11.95 6.74 -2.28
C LYS A 56 12.54 7.71 -1.26
N ALA A 57 12.59 9.00 -1.58
CA ALA A 57 13.05 10.01 -0.64
C ALA A 57 12.12 10.12 0.58
N SER A 58 10.81 10.03 0.39
CA SER A 58 9.82 10.02 1.47
C SER A 58 9.95 8.77 2.35
N GLU A 59 10.09 7.58 1.75
CA GLU A 59 10.30 6.32 2.46
C GLU A 59 11.58 6.34 3.30
N GLN A 60 12.68 6.88 2.77
CA GLN A 60 13.92 7.05 3.52
C GLN A 60 13.73 7.95 4.74
N ARG A 61 13.02 9.07 4.59
CA ARG A 61 12.70 9.98 5.71
C ARG A 61 11.84 9.29 6.76
N LEU A 62 10.82 8.54 6.33
CA LEU A 62 9.94 7.81 7.23
C LEU A 62 10.69 6.73 8.00
N ASN A 63 11.58 5.99 7.34
CA ASN A 63 12.40 4.96 7.98
C ASN A 63 13.41 5.57 8.96
N ALA A 64 14.06 6.68 8.59
CA ALA A 64 14.94 7.41 9.50
C ALA A 64 14.19 7.91 10.75
N ALA A 65 12.98 8.45 10.58
CA ALA A 65 12.14 8.88 11.70
C ALA A 65 11.73 7.69 12.60
N ARG A 66 11.35 6.56 12.01
CA ARG A 66 11.01 5.34 12.76
C ARG A 66 12.20 4.83 13.57
N ASN A 67 13.40 4.83 13.00
CA ASN A 67 14.62 4.43 13.69
C ASN A 67 14.94 5.38 14.85
N ALA A 68 14.88 6.69 14.63
CA ALA A 68 15.11 7.68 15.69
C ALA A 68 14.12 7.52 16.87
N VAL A 69 12.86 7.21 16.59
CA VAL A 69 11.85 6.92 17.62
C VAL A 69 12.17 5.61 18.35
N ALA A 70 12.56 4.56 17.64
CA ALA A 70 12.94 3.28 18.23
C ALA A 70 14.18 3.40 19.14
N ASP A 71 15.17 4.19 18.71
CA ASP A 71 16.38 4.48 19.50
C ASP A 71 16.03 5.27 20.76
N ALA A 72 15.18 6.30 20.65
CA ALA A 72 14.71 7.09 21.79
C ALA A 72 13.93 6.23 22.80
N GLN A 73 13.10 5.29 22.33
CA GLN A 73 12.39 4.35 23.21
C GLN A 73 13.36 3.38 23.90
N THR A 74 14.36 2.88 23.18
CA THR A 74 15.38 1.97 23.74
C THR A 74 16.18 2.65 24.85
N GLN A 75 16.54 3.93 24.63
CA GLN A 75 17.28 4.73 25.61
C GLN A 75 16.42 5.11 26.83
N ALA A 76 15.11 5.33 26.65
CA ALA A 76 14.18 5.57 27.74
C ALA A 76 13.93 4.32 28.61
N ILE A 77 13.98 3.12 28.02
CA ILE A 77 13.77 1.83 28.72
C ILE A 77 15.06 1.36 29.42
N SER A 78 16.24 1.73 28.91
CA SER A 78 17.54 1.41 29.51
C SER A 78 18.26 2.67 30.00
N PRO A 79 17.75 3.40 31.02
CA PRO A 79 18.53 4.43 31.67
C PRO A 79 19.60 3.73 32.51
N THR A 80 20.78 3.52 31.94
CA THR A 80 21.94 3.05 32.68
C THR A 80 22.26 4.05 33.79
N LYS A 81 22.34 3.52 35.00
CA LYS A 81 22.62 4.22 36.26
C LYS A 81 24.10 4.55 36.41
#